data_AF-A0A7C4RRT2-F1
#
_entry.id   AF-A0A7C4RRT2-F1
#
_cell.length_a   1.000
_cell.length_b   1.000
_cell.length_c   1.000
_cell.angle_alpha   90.00
_cell.angle_beta   90.00
_cell.angle_gamma   90.00
#
_symmetry.space_group_name_H-M   'P 1'
#
loop_
_entity.id
_entity.type
_entity.pdbx_description
1 polymer ?
#
loop_
_entity_poly.entity_id
_entity_poly.type
_entity_poly.pdbx_seq_one_letter_code
_entity_poly.pdbx_strand_id
1 'polypeptide(L)'
;MDAILTREILEDRWNRFLVCSEAAIRSHPELFREIKRHLENVFSRSIDVSEYYPLAKKLSEMLRELGRHHEESIFAYFGTHLDPQQSGDPRYFRAMCLDLIQQIQQIERWRMQGRSLRRIK
;
A
#
# COMPACT_ATOMS: atom_id res chain seq x y z
N MET A 1 -12.11 26.02 -7.06
CA MET A 1 -10.94 26.30 -7.93
C MET A 1 -10.21 24.98 -8.08
N ASP A 2 -10.46 24.28 -9.19
CA ASP A 2 -9.72 23.07 -9.51
C ASP A 2 -8.28 23.48 -9.80
N ALA A 3 -7.37 23.15 -8.87
CA ALA A 3 -5.95 23.36 -9.08
C ALA A 3 -5.57 22.59 -10.34
N ILE A 4 -5.10 23.30 -11.37
CA ILE A 4 -4.53 22.69 -12.56
C ILE A 4 -3.36 21.83 -12.07
N LEU A 5 -3.57 20.52 -11.96
CA LEU A 5 -2.54 19.55 -11.62
C LEU A 5 -1.55 19.52 -12.77
N THR A 6 -0.55 20.38 -12.71
CA THR A 6 0.57 20.30 -13.64
C THR A 6 1.30 18.99 -13.39
N ARG A 7 1.85 18.43 -14.46
CA ARG A 7 2.63 17.18 -14.42
C ARG A 7 3.69 17.20 -13.31
N GLU A 8 4.36 18.33 -13.13
CA GLU A 8 5.39 18.52 -12.10
C GLU A 8 4.85 18.33 -10.67
N ILE A 9 3.64 18.82 -10.38
CA ILE A 9 3.01 18.65 -9.07
C ILE A 9 2.67 17.18 -8.81
N LEU A 10 2.23 16.47 -9.85
CA LEU A 10 1.95 15.03 -9.77
C LEU A 10 3.24 14.23 -9.55
N GLU A 11 4.32 14.58 -10.23
CA GLU A 11 5.63 13.96 -10.05
C GLU A 11 6.21 14.21 -8.66
N ASP A 12 6.12 15.44 -8.13
CA ASP A 12 6.58 15.75 -6.77
C ASP A 12 5.78 15.00 -5.71
N ARG A 13 4.44 14.99 -5.83
CA ARG A 13 3.58 14.20 -4.96
C ARG A 13 3.93 12.72 -5.02
N TRP A 14 4.08 12.17 -6.23
CA TRP A 14 4.46 10.78 -6.42
C TRP A 14 5.80 10.44 -5.75
N ASN A 15 6.80 11.31 -5.88
CA ASN A 15 8.09 11.14 -5.21
C ASN A 15 7.95 11.14 -3.68
N ARG A 16 7.16 12.06 -3.11
CA ARG A 16 6.86 12.05 -1.67
C ARG A 16 6.18 10.76 -1.23
N PHE A 17 5.18 10.31 -2.00
CA PHE A 17 4.50 9.02 -1.77
C PHE A 17 5.50 7.86 -1.71
N LEU A 18 6.45 7.78 -2.65
CA LEU A 18 7.48 6.73 -2.69
C LEU A 18 8.43 6.81 -1.48
N VAL A 19 8.91 8.00 -1.15
CA VAL A 19 9.85 8.21 -0.02
C VAL A 19 9.18 7.88 1.32
N CYS A 20 7.97 8.36 1.55
CA CYS A 20 7.20 8.07 2.78
C CYS A 20 6.87 6.58 2.89
N SER A 21 6.53 5.93 1.77
CA SER A 21 6.26 4.49 1.76
C SER A 21 7.53 3.67 2.00
N GLU A 22 8.69 4.07 1.48
CA GLU A 22 9.95 3.40 1.80
C GLU A 22 10.31 3.57 3.29
N ALA A 23 10.14 4.78 3.84
CA ALA A 23 10.39 5.04 5.26
C ALA A 23 9.53 4.15 6.15
N ALA A 24 8.23 4.03 5.86
CA ALA A 24 7.32 3.11 6.53
C ALA A 24 7.81 1.65 6.50
N ILE A 25 8.19 1.15 5.33
CA ILE A 25 8.71 -0.22 5.17
C ILE A 25 9.99 -0.43 5.98
N ARG A 26 10.87 0.58 6.04
CA ARG A 26 12.13 0.49 6.79
C ARG A 26 11.91 0.46 8.30
N SER A 27 10.90 1.16 8.79
CA SER A 27 10.54 1.19 10.21
C SER A 27 9.91 -0.12 10.67
N HIS A 28 9.09 -0.77 9.83
CA HIS A 28 8.37 -2.00 10.18
C HIS A 28 8.50 -3.10 9.10
N PRO A 29 9.69 -3.65 8.87
CA PRO A 29 9.92 -4.62 7.80
C PRO A 29 9.15 -5.94 7.98
N GLU A 30 8.96 -6.40 9.23
CA GLU A 30 8.22 -7.64 9.51
C GLU A 30 6.73 -7.49 9.23
N LEU A 31 6.14 -6.35 9.61
CA LEU A 31 4.74 -6.02 9.33
C LEU A 31 4.49 -5.95 7.82
N PHE A 32 5.42 -5.34 7.07
CA PHE A 32 5.36 -5.32 5.62
C PHE A 32 5.41 -6.73 5.00
N ARG A 33 6.23 -7.64 5.52
CA ARG A 33 6.23 -9.05 5.06
C ARG A 33 4.93 -9.77 5.39
N GLU A 34 4.32 -9.49 6.56
CA GLU A 34 3.01 -10.03 6.92
C GLU A 34 1.91 -9.54 5.97
N ILE A 35 1.88 -8.24 5.65
CA ILE A 35 0.94 -7.68 4.67
C ILE A 35 1.07 -8.39 3.32
N LYS A 36 2.29 -8.62 2.82
CA LYS A 36 2.50 -9.34 1.56
C LYS A 36 1.95 -10.78 1.60
N ARG A 37 2.20 -11.51 2.69
CA ARG A 37 1.64 -12.87 2.87
C ARG A 37 0.10 -12.85 2.90
N HIS A 38 -0.49 -11.85 3.54
CA HIS A 38 -1.95 -11.69 3.55
C HIS A 38 -2.52 -11.40 2.15
N LEU A 39 -1.84 -10.56 1.37
CA LEU A 39 -2.22 -10.27 -0.01
C LEU A 39 -2.11 -11.52 -0.90
N GLU A 40 -1.06 -12.31 -0.77
CA GLU A 40 -0.93 -13.59 -1.48
C GLU A 40 -2.08 -14.55 -1.13
N ASN A 41 -2.48 -14.60 0.14
CA ASN A 41 -3.60 -15.42 0.61
C ASN A 41 -4.96 -14.97 0.06
N VAL A 42 -5.14 -13.68 -0.24
CA VAL A 42 -6.39 -13.16 -0.85
C VAL A 42 -6.62 -13.77 -2.24
N PHE A 43 -5.54 -14.07 -2.96
CA PHE A 43 -5.58 -14.59 -4.33
C PHE A 43 -5.39 -16.11 -4.42
N SER A 44 -4.90 -16.78 -3.37
CA SER A 44 -4.69 -18.23 -3.38
C SER A 44 -5.97 -19.05 -3.18
N ARG A 45 -7.05 -18.43 -2.67
CA ARG A 45 -8.32 -19.12 -2.38
C ARG A 45 -9.55 -18.25 -2.70
N SER A 46 -10.70 -18.89 -2.89
CA SER A 46 -11.99 -18.19 -2.84
C SER A 46 -12.22 -17.64 -1.44
N ILE A 47 -12.52 -16.35 -1.33
CA ILE A 47 -12.90 -15.72 -0.07
C ILE A 47 -14.41 -15.83 0.03
N ASP A 48 -14.90 -16.49 1.08
CA ASP A 48 -16.31 -16.45 1.42
C ASP A 48 -16.71 -15.04 1.87
N VAL A 49 -17.96 -14.63 1.61
CA VAL A 49 -18.48 -13.33 2.06
C VAL A 49 -18.33 -13.15 3.57
N SER A 50 -18.48 -14.23 4.34
CA SER A 50 -18.28 -14.25 5.80
C SER A 50 -16.82 -14.04 6.22
N GLU A 51 -15.86 -14.41 5.37
CA GLU A 51 -14.42 -14.22 5.61
C GLU A 51 -13.91 -12.84 5.18
N TYR A 52 -14.66 -12.12 4.32
CA TYR A 52 -14.27 -10.80 3.84
C TYR A 52 -14.03 -9.82 4.99
N TYR A 53 -15.02 -9.66 5.88
CA TYR A 53 -14.98 -8.60 6.88
C TYR A 53 -13.78 -8.76 7.84
N PRO A 54 -13.54 -9.94 8.44
CA PRO A 54 -12.36 -10.15 9.28
C PRO A 54 -11.04 -9.93 8.53
N LEU A 55 -10.95 -10.38 7.28
CA LEU A 55 -9.74 -10.25 6.48
C LEU A 55 -9.44 -8.80 6.11
N ALA A 56 -10.47 -8.08 5.64
CA ALA A 56 -10.38 -6.68 5.24
C ALA A 56 -10.02 -5.79 6.42
N LYS A 57 -10.65 -6.03 7.58
CA LYS A 57 -10.33 -5.34 8.83
C LYS A 57 -8.90 -5.60 9.30
N LYS A 58 -8.45 -6.87 9.32
CA LYS A 58 -7.07 -7.18 9.70
C LYS A 58 -6.07 -6.50 8.76
N LEU A 59 -6.32 -6.56 7.45
CA LEU A 59 -5.45 -5.96 6.45
C LEU A 59 -5.40 -4.44 6.56
N SER A 60 -6.54 -3.78 6.78
CA SER A 60 -6.60 -2.33 6.95
C SER A 60 -5.88 -1.88 8.22
N GLU A 61 -6.00 -2.61 9.34
CA GLU A 61 -5.29 -2.35 10.59
C GLU A 61 -3.76 -2.47 10.41
N MET A 62 -3.29 -3.53 9.75
CA MET A 62 -1.86 -3.70 9.46
C MET A 62 -1.31 -2.57 8.57
N LEU A 63 -2.09 -2.15 7.57
CA LEU A 63 -1.70 -1.04 6.68
C LEU A 63 -1.65 0.30 7.42
N ARG A 64 -2.61 0.54 8.31
CA ARG A 64 -2.63 1.74 9.16
C ARG A 64 -1.46 1.77 10.11
N GLU A 65 -1.13 0.65 10.74
CA GLU A 65 0.02 0.57 11.62
C GLU A 65 1.33 0.78 10.85
N LEU A 66 1.46 0.20 9.65
CA LEU A 66 2.62 0.43 8.78
C LEU A 66 2.74 1.91 8.36
N GLY A 67 1.62 2.55 8.04
CA GLY A 67 1.53 3.95 7.63
C GLY A 67 1.44 4.97 8.76
N ARG A 68 1.46 4.55 10.03
CA ARG A 68 1.08 5.39 11.19
C ARG A 68 1.89 6.69 11.31
N HIS A 69 3.15 6.65 10.92
CA HIS A 69 4.06 7.80 10.96
C HIS A 69 4.24 8.48 9.59
N HIS A 70 3.50 8.02 8.58
CA HIS A 70 3.66 8.39 7.18
C HIS A 70 2.29 8.48 6.50
N GLU A 71 1.50 9.52 6.84
CA GLU A 71 0.14 9.73 6.32
C GLU A 71 0.09 9.90 4.80
N GLU A 72 1.17 10.40 4.19
CA GLU A 72 1.35 10.48 2.74
C GLU A 72 1.90 9.16 2.13
N SER A 73 1.82 8.02 2.83
CA SER A 73 2.21 6.72 2.27
C SER A 73 1.06 6.05 1.53
N ILE A 74 1.39 5.14 0.61
CA ILE A 74 0.36 4.30 -0.03
C ILE A 74 -0.40 3.46 1.00
N PHE A 75 0.23 3.10 2.13
CA PHE A 75 -0.36 2.25 3.15
C PHE A 75 -1.48 2.96 3.90
N ALA A 76 -1.34 4.27 4.15
CA ALA A 76 -2.41 5.08 4.73
C ALA A 76 -3.64 5.16 3.79
N TYR A 77 -3.39 5.32 2.48
CA TYR A 77 -4.44 5.31 1.47
C TYR A 77 -5.19 3.96 1.45
N PHE A 78 -4.48 2.86 1.24
CA PHE A 78 -5.11 1.54 1.16
C PHE A 78 -5.72 1.09 2.50
N GLY A 79 -5.14 1.48 3.64
CA GLY A 79 -5.67 1.19 4.96
C GLY A 79 -7.02 1.86 5.24
N THR A 80 -7.38 2.93 4.53
CA THR A 80 -8.72 3.53 4.61
C THR A 80 -9.69 2.92 3.62
N HIS A 81 -9.22 2.62 2.40
CA HIS A 81 -10.07 2.11 1.32
C HIS A 81 -10.31 0.59 1.39
N LEU A 82 -9.55 -0.14 2.21
CA LEU A 82 -9.80 -1.54 2.50
C LEU A 82 -10.61 -1.76 3.79
N ASP A 83 -10.75 -0.73 4.63
CA ASP A 83 -11.48 -0.85 5.89
C ASP A 83 -13.00 -0.90 5.64
N PRO A 84 -13.69 -2.01 5.95
CA PRO A 84 -15.14 -2.14 5.75
C PRO A 84 -15.96 -1.20 6.64
N GLN A 85 -15.37 -0.60 7.69
CA GLN A 85 -16.03 0.41 8.52
C GLN A 85 -15.87 1.84 7.98
N GLN A 86 -15.09 2.03 6.92
CA GLN A 86 -14.84 3.34 6.31
C GLN A 86 -15.25 3.36 4.85
N SER A 87 -14.29 3.20 3.93
CA SER A 87 -14.54 3.27 2.48
C SER A 87 -14.43 1.92 1.78
N GLY A 88 -14.23 0.83 2.53
CA GLY A 88 -14.12 -0.52 1.99
C GLY A 88 -15.46 -1.10 1.56
N ASP A 89 -15.53 -1.52 0.30
CA ASP A 89 -16.66 -2.27 -0.25
C ASP A 89 -16.22 -3.71 -0.58
N PRO A 90 -16.95 -4.75 -0.13
CA PRO A 90 -16.64 -6.14 -0.45
C PRO A 90 -16.49 -6.41 -1.95
N ARG A 91 -17.27 -5.72 -2.80
CA ARG A 91 -17.25 -5.86 -4.26
C ARG A 91 -15.91 -5.41 -4.87
N TYR A 92 -15.25 -4.44 -4.26
CA TYR A 92 -13.99 -3.88 -4.74
C TYR A 92 -12.76 -4.40 -3.98
N PHE A 93 -12.95 -5.19 -2.91
CA PHE A 93 -11.85 -5.65 -2.06
C PHE A 93 -10.70 -6.30 -2.81
N ARG A 94 -11.01 -7.27 -3.69
CA ARG A 94 -9.99 -7.96 -4.49
C ARG A 94 -9.28 -7.02 -5.47
N ALA A 95 -10.02 -6.10 -6.08
CA ALA A 95 -9.44 -5.10 -6.98
C ALA A 95 -8.48 -4.18 -6.19
N MET A 96 -8.89 -3.69 -5.03
CA MET A 96 -8.05 -2.87 -4.15
C MET A 96 -6.80 -3.63 -3.65
N CYS A 97 -6.92 -4.92 -3.35
CA CYS A 97 -5.76 -5.75 -3.00
C CYS A 97 -4.80 -5.93 -4.19
N LEU A 98 -5.33 -6.07 -5.40
CA LEU A 98 -4.51 -6.18 -6.62
C LEU A 98 -3.76 -4.88 -6.87
N ASP A 99 -4.44 -3.74 -6.75
CA ASP A 99 -3.83 -2.42 -6.89
C ASP A 99 -2.73 -2.22 -5.85
N LEU A 100 -2.98 -2.60 -4.59
CA LEU A 100 -1.95 -2.55 -3.54
C LEU A 100 -0.73 -3.40 -3.89
N ILE A 101 -0.90 -4.62 -4.42
CA ILE A 101 0.22 -5.45 -4.88
C ILE A 101 1.03 -4.72 -5.97
N GLN A 102 0.35 -4.14 -6.96
CA GLN A 102 1.02 -3.42 -8.04
C GLN A 102 1.81 -2.21 -7.52
N GLN A 103 1.24 -1.47 -6.56
CA GLN A 103 1.90 -0.34 -5.90
C GLN A 103 3.12 -0.78 -5.09
N ILE A 104 3.01 -1.89 -4.36
CA ILE A 104 4.14 -2.51 -3.66
C ILE A 104 5.26 -2.88 -4.63
N GLN A 105 4.93 -3.51 -5.77
CA GLN A 105 5.92 -3.87 -6.79
C GLN A 105 6.58 -2.63 -7.41
N GLN A 106 5.86 -1.53 -7.59
CA GLN A 106 6.43 -0.27 -8.05
C GLN A 106 7.44 0.29 -7.04
N ILE A 107 7.11 0.29 -5.75
CA ILE A 107 8.04 0.71 -4.69
C ILE A 107 9.28 -0.20 -4.66
N GLU A 108 9.10 -1.52 -4.74
CA GLU A 108 10.22 -2.46 -4.74
C GLU A 108 11.15 -2.23 -5.95
N ARG A 109 10.59 -1.99 -7.15
CA ARG A 109 11.38 -1.63 -8.34
C ARG A 109 12.14 -0.32 -8.16
N TRP A 110 11.48 0.72 -7.65
CA TRP A 110 12.11 2.01 -7.36
C TRP A 110 13.26 1.87 -6.35
N ARG A 111 13.07 1.07 -5.29
CA ARG A 111 14.12 0.76 -4.30
C ARG A 111 15.31 0.05 -4.94
N MET A 112 15.08 -0.89 -5.85
CA MET A 112 16.15 -1.60 -6.55
C MET A 112 16.95 -0.66 -7.47
N GLN A 113 16.27 0.22 -8.20
CA GLN A 113 16.91 1.24 -9.04
C GLN A 113 17.77 2.21 -8.22
N GLY A 114 17.24 2.72 -7.09
CA GLY A 114 17.99 3.60 -6.19
C GLY A 114 19.20 2.91 -5.52
N ARG A 115 19.11 1.60 -5.23
CA ARG A 115 20.23 0.81 -4.69
C ARG A 115 21.28 0.48 -5.75
N SER A 116 20.88 0.25 -6.99
CA SER A 116 21.80 0.01 -8.11
C SER A 116 22.73 1.21 -8.32
N LEU A 117 22.22 2.43 -8.16
CA LEU A 117 23.00 3.66 -8.27
C LEU A 117 24.00 3.85 -7.11
N ARG A 118 23.73 3.29 -5.93
CA ARG A 118 24.63 3.37 -4.76
C ARG A 118 25.73 2.30 -4.74
N ARG A 119 25.69 1.32 -5.66
CA ARG A 119 26.60 0.16 -5.66
C ARG A 119 27.76 0.29 -6.64
N ILE A 120 27.91 1.44 -7.29
CA ILE A 120 29.10 1.80 -8.05
C ILE A 120 29.96 2.64 -7.11
N LYS A 121 31.02 2.03 -6.57
CA LYS A 121 32.07 2.70 -5.82
C LYS A 121 33.41 2.17 -6.31
#